data_AF-A0A2G9TF34-F1
#
_entry.id   AF-A0A2G9TF34-F1
#
_cell.length_a   1.000
_cell.length_b   1.000
_cell.length_c   1.000
_cell.angle_alpha   90.00
_cell.angle_beta   90.00
_cell.angle_gamma   90.00
#
_symmetry.space_group_name_H-M   'P 1'
#
loop_
_entity.id
_entity.type
_entity.pdbx_description
1 polymer ?
#
loop_
_entity_poly.entity_id
_entity_poly.type
_entity_poly.pdbx_seq_one_letter_code
_entity_poly.pdbx_strand_id
1 'polypeptide(L)'
;MAFKIFLSQRSTNRNVTNTNTNDPYWRAFASALAEEGCEYRKEIFTAGTDSRFVRKLGYRAIGFSPMTNTKVLLHDHDECIHEKVFLRGIQIYATIIDNLGNLPAE
;
A
#
# COMPACT_ATOMS: atom_id res chain seq x y z
N MET A 1 15.76 -7.55 -31.13
CA MET A 1 16.90 -7.66 -30.20
C MET A 1 16.54 -6.81 -28.98
N ALA A 2 16.24 -7.43 -27.83
CA ALA A 2 15.82 -6.71 -26.62
C ALA A 2 17.00 -6.60 -25.67
N PHE A 3 17.45 -5.38 -25.39
CA PHE A 3 18.45 -5.14 -24.35
C PHE A 3 17.79 -5.26 -22.98
N LYS A 4 18.29 -6.17 -22.15
CA LYS A 4 17.84 -6.36 -20.77
C LYS A 4 18.69 -5.46 -19.87
N ILE A 5 18.13 -4.33 -19.44
CA ILE A 5 18.78 -3.44 -18.48
C ILE A 5 18.53 -4.01 -17.08
N PHE A 6 19.61 -4.35 -16.36
CA PHE A 6 19.54 -4.76 -14.96
C PHE A 6 19.65 -3.52 -14.06
N LEU A 7 18.55 -3.14 -13.43
CA LEU A 7 18.54 -2.14 -12.37
C LEU A 7 18.85 -2.85 -11.04
N SER A 8 20.02 -2.56 -10.45
CA SER A 8 20.40 -3.07 -9.13
C SER A 8 19.98 -2.09 -8.04
N GLN A 9 19.08 -2.52 -7.16
CA GLN A 9 18.68 -1.73 -5.99
C GLN A 9 19.77 -1.81 -4.91
N ARG A 10 20.46 -0.69 -4.63
CA ARG A 10 21.53 -0.61 -3.61
C ARG A 10 21.05 -0.73 -2.14
N SER A 11 19.75 -0.90 -1.92
CA SER A 11 19.17 -0.96 -0.58
C SER A 11 19.35 -2.36 0.01
N THR A 12 20.07 -2.47 1.13
CA THR A 12 20.27 -3.73 1.87
C THR A 12 19.15 -4.04 2.87
N ASN A 13 18.23 -3.09 3.07
CA ASN A 13 17.13 -3.25 4.01
C ASN A 13 16.12 -4.31 3.51
N ARG A 14 15.97 -5.40 4.28
CA ARG A 14 15.01 -6.48 4.02
C ARG A 14 13.81 -6.47 4.98
N ASN A 15 13.67 -5.45 5.81
CA ASN A 15 12.56 -5.36 6.77
C ASN A 15 11.23 -5.28 6.01
N VAL A 16 10.28 -6.13 6.39
CA VAL A 16 8.92 -6.17 5.83
C VAL A 16 7.94 -6.00 6.98
N THR A 17 6.88 -5.22 6.76
CA THR A 17 5.79 -5.11 7.73
C THR A 17 5.08 -6.46 7.85
N ASN A 18 4.84 -6.92 9.07
CA ASN A 18 4.10 -8.15 9.29
C ASN A 18 2.67 -7.99 8.76
N THR A 19 2.22 -8.94 7.94
CA THR A 19 0.86 -8.96 7.36
C THR A 19 0.12 -10.25 7.71
N ASN A 20 0.49 -10.87 8.84
CA ASN A 20 -0.23 -11.98 9.44
C ASN A 20 -1.45 -11.48 10.20
N THR A 21 -2.50 -12.29 10.26
CA THR A 21 -3.76 -11.95 10.95
C THR A 21 -3.58 -11.70 12.46
N ASN A 22 -2.51 -12.23 13.06
CA ASN A 22 -2.20 -12.01 14.47
C ASN A 22 -1.69 -10.58 14.75
N ASP A 23 -1.14 -9.88 13.76
CA ASP A 23 -0.68 -8.50 13.91
C ASP A 23 -1.91 -7.56 13.97
N PRO A 24 -2.09 -6.78 15.06
CA PRO A 24 -3.27 -5.94 15.24
C PRO A 24 -3.35 -4.82 14.20
N TYR A 25 -2.21 -4.27 13.77
CA TYR A 25 -2.15 -3.22 12.75
C TYR A 25 -2.59 -3.75 11.39
N TRP A 26 -2.07 -4.90 10.97
CA TRP A 26 -2.52 -5.53 9.73
C TRP A 26 -4.00 -5.92 9.78
N ARG A 27 -4.46 -6.44 10.93
CA ARG A 27 -5.86 -6.85 11.11
C ARG A 27 -6.81 -5.67 10.98
N ALA A 28 -6.53 -4.54 11.65
CA ALA A 28 -7.35 -3.34 11.52
C ALA A 28 -7.40 -2.81 10.09
N PHE A 29 -6.25 -2.79 9.40
CA PHE A 29 -6.19 -2.43 7.98
C PHE A 29 -7.01 -3.37 7.09
N ALA A 30 -6.85 -4.69 7.26
CA ALA A 30 -7.56 -5.70 6.47
C ALA A 30 -9.07 -5.70 6.76
N SER A 31 -9.48 -5.45 8.00
CA SER A 31 -10.88 -5.27 8.39
C SER A 31 -11.51 -4.05 7.73
N ALA A 32 -10.81 -2.90 7.72
CA ALA A 32 -11.29 -1.71 7.04
C ALA A 32 -11.51 -1.95 5.53
N LEU A 33 -10.60 -2.67 4.87
CA LEU A 33 -10.79 -3.05 3.47
C LEU A 33 -12.01 -3.98 3.28
N ALA A 34 -12.24 -4.93 4.20
CA ALA A 34 -13.39 -5.81 4.13
C ALA A 34 -14.73 -5.07 4.35
N GLU A 35 -14.78 -4.13 5.30
CA GLU A 35 -15.94 -3.26 5.56
C GLU A 35 -16.29 -2.42 4.33
N GLU A 36 -15.28 -1.93 3.63
CA GLU A 36 -15.43 -1.16 2.40
C GLU A 36 -15.65 -2.02 1.15
N GLY A 37 -15.82 -3.34 1.30
CA GLY A 37 -16.04 -4.29 0.21
C GLY A 37 -14.87 -4.37 -0.78
N CYS A 38 -13.66 -4.05 -0.34
CA CYS A 38 -12.46 -4.00 -1.16
C CYS A 38 -11.73 -5.35 -1.15
N GLU A 39 -11.66 -5.99 -2.33
CA GLU A 39 -10.73 -7.10 -2.53
C GLU A 39 -9.29 -6.59 -2.69
N TYR A 40 -8.32 -7.35 -2.18
CA TYR A 40 -6.91 -6.99 -2.27
C TYR A 40 -6.02 -8.21 -2.54
N ARG A 41 -4.84 -7.93 -3.07
CA ARG A 41 -3.73 -8.90 -3.20
C ARG A 41 -2.48 -8.29 -2.58
N LYS A 42 -1.71 -9.12 -1.86
CA LYS A 42 -0.44 -8.68 -1.28
C LYS A 42 0.64 -8.84 -2.33
N GLU A 43 1.34 -7.75 -2.65
CA GLU A 43 2.43 -7.77 -3.62
C GLU A 43 3.66 -7.04 -3.08
N ILE A 44 4.84 -7.45 -3.55
CA ILE A 44 6.08 -6.73 -3.30
C ILE A 44 6.19 -5.64 -4.35
N PHE A 45 6.02 -4.38 -3.93
CA PHE A 45 6.25 -3.24 -4.80
C PHE A 45 7.76 -3.01 -4.95
N THR A 46 8.29 -3.25 -6.15
CA THR A 46 9.73 -3.16 -6.46
C THR A 46 10.24 -1.72 -6.58
N ALA A 47 9.35 -0.72 -6.63
CA ALA A 47 9.76 0.67 -6.74
C ALA A 47 10.32 1.24 -5.43
N GLY A 48 11.07 2.34 -5.54
CA GLY A 48 11.76 2.98 -4.43
C GLY A 48 10.88 3.90 -3.59
N THR A 49 9.90 3.36 -2.87
CA THR A 49 8.99 4.15 -2.00
C THR A 49 9.60 4.52 -0.64
N ASP A 50 9.02 5.53 0.02
CA ASP A 50 9.42 5.98 1.36
C ASP A 50 9.30 4.90 2.43
N SER A 51 8.38 3.95 2.24
CA SER A 51 8.17 2.80 3.12
C SER A 51 9.44 1.97 3.34
N ARG A 52 10.45 2.03 2.45
CA ARG A 52 11.74 1.36 2.66
C ARG A 52 12.57 2.01 3.77
N PHE A 53 12.47 3.32 3.93
CA PHE A 53 13.17 4.09 4.96
C PHE A 53 12.42 4.01 6.27
N VAL A 54 11.10 4.13 6.24
CA VAL A 54 10.23 3.98 7.43
C VAL A 54 10.43 2.60 8.07
N ARG A 55 10.38 1.52 7.28
CA ARG A 55 10.68 0.16 7.79
C ARG A 55 12.12 -0.02 8.25
N LYS A 56 13.08 0.78 7.76
CA LYS A 56 14.47 0.74 8.23
C LYS A 56 14.58 1.21 9.69
N LEU A 57 13.73 2.14 10.09
CA LEU A 57 13.65 2.67 11.45
C LEU A 57 12.85 1.78 12.41
N GLY A 58 12.29 0.66 11.93
CA GLY A 58 11.50 -0.27 12.74
C GLY A 58 10.00 0.00 12.75
N TYR A 59 9.52 1.02 12.04
CA TYR A 59 8.09 1.33 11.95
C TYR A 59 7.36 0.45 10.92
N ARG A 60 6.10 0.12 11.22
CA ARG A 60 5.18 -0.58 10.30
C ARG A 60 4.81 0.38 9.15
N ALA A 61 4.90 -0.09 7.91
CA ALA A 61 4.48 0.67 6.73
C ALA A 61 3.97 -0.24 5.61
N ILE A 62 2.82 0.12 5.02
CA ILE A 62 2.19 -0.57 3.89
C ILE A 62 1.93 0.48 2.81
N GLY A 63 2.37 0.20 1.58
CA GLY A 63 1.99 1.01 0.43
C GLY A 63 0.62 0.56 -0.07
N PHE A 64 -0.32 1.49 -0.15
CA PHE A 64 -1.68 1.21 -0.61
C PHE A 64 -2.20 2.40 -1.42
N SER A 65 -2.89 2.12 -2.52
CA SER A 65 -3.62 3.11 -3.30
C SER A 65 -4.94 2.49 -3.73
N PRO A 66 -6.11 3.04 -3.34
CA PRO A 66 -7.42 2.49 -3.66
C PRO A 66 -7.83 2.80 -5.12
N MET A 67 -7.07 2.28 -6.08
CA MET A 67 -7.23 2.53 -7.51
C MET A 67 -7.85 1.31 -8.22
N THR A 68 -9.06 0.93 -7.83
CA THR A 68 -9.77 -0.20 -8.45
C THR A 68 -10.15 0.11 -9.89
N ASN A 69 -10.08 -0.90 -10.77
CA ASN A 69 -10.41 -0.79 -12.20
C ASN A 69 -9.71 0.36 -12.94
N THR A 70 -8.53 0.76 -12.46
CA THR A 70 -7.73 1.86 -13.03
C THR A 70 -6.52 1.28 -13.74
N LYS A 71 -6.20 1.82 -14.91
CA LYS A 71 -4.98 1.41 -15.65
C LYS A 71 -3.74 1.81 -14.85
N VAL A 72 -2.70 0.97 -14.87
CA VAL A 72 -1.41 1.33 -14.28
C VAL A 72 -0.71 2.30 -15.24
N LEU A 73 -0.70 3.59 -14.87
CA LEU A 73 -0.12 4.68 -15.67
C LEU A 73 1.00 5.43 -14.94
N LEU A 74 1.53 4.86 -13.85
CA LEU A 74 2.58 5.50 -13.05
C LEU A 74 3.78 5.84 -13.96
N HIS A 75 4.05 7.14 -14.12
CA HIS A 75 5.10 7.69 -15.00
C HIS A 75 4.89 7.47 -16.52
N ASP A 76 3.66 7.18 -16.97
CA ASP A 76 3.33 7.15 -18.39
C ASP A 76 2.68 8.48 -18.85
N HIS A 77 2.52 8.62 -20.16
CA HIS A 77 1.81 9.73 -20.77
C HIS A 77 0.34 9.71 -20.35
N ASP A 78 -0.24 10.89 -20.16
CA ASP A 78 -1.65 11.06 -19.78
C ASP A 78 -2.03 10.28 -18.49
N GLU A 79 -1.10 10.17 -17.53
CA GLU A 79 -1.35 9.62 -16.21
C GLU A 79 -2.58 10.30 -15.57
N CYS A 80 -3.62 9.51 -15.33
CA CYS A 80 -4.90 10.01 -14.83
C CYS A 80 -5.62 8.97 -13.96
N ILE A 81 -6.58 9.46 -13.18
CA ILE A 81 -7.50 8.65 -12.39
C ILE A 81 -8.92 9.18 -12.59
N HIS A 82 -9.90 8.29 -12.63
CA HIS A 82 -11.31 8.68 -12.74
C HIS A 82 -11.80 9.30 -11.42
N GLU A 83 -12.54 10.42 -11.49
CA GLU A 83 -12.99 11.18 -10.30
C GLU A 83 -13.70 10.30 -9.26
N LYS A 84 -14.58 9.39 -9.70
CA LYS A 84 -15.30 8.45 -8.83
C LYS A 84 -14.35 7.52 -8.05
N VAL A 85 -13.26 7.08 -8.68
CA VAL A 85 -12.25 6.23 -8.00
C VAL A 85 -11.50 7.06 -6.97
N PHE A 86 -11.12 8.30 -7.32
CA PHE A 86 -10.49 9.22 -6.38
C PHE A 86 -11.38 9.49 -5.15
N LEU A 87 -12.64 9.87 -5.36
CA LEU A 87 -13.60 10.13 -4.28
C LEU A 87 -13.89 8.88 -3.44
N ARG A 88 -14.01 7.70 -4.08
CA ARG A 88 -14.15 6.43 -3.36
C ARG A 88 -12.92 6.13 -2.50
N GLY A 89 -11.73 6.46 -3.00
CA GLY A 89 -10.49 6.34 -2.25
C GLY A 89 -10.49 7.13 -0.94
N ILE A 90 -11.06 8.34 -0.93
CA ILE A 90 -11.20 9.16 0.28
C ILE A 90 -12.03 8.43 1.34
N GLN A 91 -13.16 7.85 0.93
CA GLN A 91 -14.03 7.09 1.84
C GLN A 91 -13.31 5.88 2.43
N ILE A 92 -12.60 5.11 1.59
CA ILE A 92 -11.83 3.95 2.02
C ILE A 92 -10.75 4.36 3.03
N TYR A 93 -10.05 5.47 2.78
CA TYR A 93 -9.05 5.98 3.70
C TYR A 93 -9.64 6.46 5.03
N ALA A 94 -10.83 7.06 5.05
CA ALA A 94 -11.49 7.46 6.28
C ALA A 94 -11.71 6.24 7.21
N THR A 95 -12.22 5.14 6.67
CA THR A 95 -12.43 3.88 7.43
C THR A 95 -11.11 3.24 7.85
N ILE A 96 -10.09 3.25 6.99
CA ILE A 96 -8.75 2.75 7.36
C ILE A 96 -8.15 3.56 8.52
N ILE A 97 -8.23 4.90 8.46
CA ILE A 97 -7.68 5.78 9.49
C ILE A 97 -8.44 5.59 10.80
N ASP A 98 -9.76 5.48 10.76
CA ASP A 98 -10.58 5.23 11.96
C ASP A 98 -10.21 3.89 12.63
N ASN A 99 -10.17 2.80 11.85
CA ASN A 99 -9.82 1.48 12.38
C ASN A 99 -8.40 1.41 12.94
N LEU A 100 -7.43 2.08 12.29
CA LEU A 100 -6.05 2.14 12.78
C LEU A 100 -5.91 3.07 13.99
N GLY A 101 -6.64 4.18 14.03
CA GLY A 101 -6.61 5.16 15.11
C GLY A 101 -7.26 4.67 16.40
N ASN A 102 -8.17 3.70 16.30
CA ASN A 102 -8.88 3.10 17.43
C ASN A 102 -8.27 1.78 17.93
N LEU A 103 -7.04 1.46 17.53
CA LEU A 103 -6.31 0.33 18.12
C LEU A 103 -6.07 0.57 19.62
N PRO A 104 -6.14 -0.48 20.47
CA PRO A 104 -5.81 -0.35 21.88
C PRO A 104 -4.35 0.10 22.04
N ALA A 105 -4.09 0.93 23.05
CA ALA A 105 -2.74 1.34 23.41
C ALA A 105 -1.90 0.11 23.77
N GLU A 106 -0.66 0.06 23.26
CA GLU A 106 0.35 -0.96 23.59
C GLU A 106 0.84 -0.82 25.05
#